data_AF-A0A165KSS2-F1
#
_entry.id   AF-A0A165KSS2-F1
#
_cell.length_a   1.000
_cell.length_b   1.000
_cell.length_c   1.000
_cell.angle_alpha   90.00
_cell.angle_beta   90.00
_cell.angle_gamma   90.00
#
_symmetry.space_group_name_H-M   'P 1'
#
loop_
_entity.id
_entity.type
_entity.pdbx_description
1 polymer ?
#
loop_
_entity_poly.entity_id
_entity_poly.type
_entity_poly.pdbx_seq_one_letter_code
_entity_poly.pdbx_strand_id
1 'polypeptide(L)'
;MTANSEPLTANEANTARRRGLTIIAAAVAIAAIGWGGWHWANGRHVETTDNAYVAGNVVQITPQIGGTVVSIGADDTDYVKAGQLLVKLDPADARVALEQAEAQLAQTVREVRTLYANNATLKAQVSLRSADLARAQADSARMQDDVNRRAPLMASGAVGKEEFQHASAQLAAAKSTVAAAQSAVLAAQEQLAASQTQTEGTSIEQHPNVARASARVREAYLAVQRAQLVAPLDGHVAKRGVQVGQRVQAGAPLMTLVPLNDLWVDANFKESQLKTLRIGQTAELEADVYGTKVVYHGTVTGLGAGTGAAFALLPAQNATGNWIKVVQRVPVRIALDPKEVAEHPLRVGLSMEVKVDTADQTGKTLADTQRTTPVAATAVFDAQFKAADDEVAHIIAANLGRSGKAAVAVASPKVGKAPVASQQHASAPTAATVQSPVVQ
;
A
#
# COMPACT_ATOMS: atom_id res chain seq x y z
N MET A 1 35.30 -35.42 -83.67
CA MET A 1 35.26 -33.99 -84.10
C MET A 1 35.94 -33.16 -83.02
N THR A 2 37.26 -33.10 -83.08
CA THR A 2 38.11 -32.28 -82.22
C THR A 2 38.26 -30.92 -82.89
N ALA A 3 37.59 -29.91 -82.35
CA ALA A 3 37.70 -28.54 -82.85
C ALA A 3 39.10 -28.00 -82.51
N ASN A 4 39.93 -27.87 -83.54
CA ASN A 4 41.22 -27.20 -83.49
C ASN A 4 41.00 -25.73 -83.11
N SER A 5 41.42 -25.36 -81.91
CA SER A 5 41.60 -23.98 -81.49
C SER A 5 42.83 -23.40 -82.19
N GLU A 6 42.61 -22.66 -83.27
CA GLU A 6 43.64 -21.83 -83.90
C GLU A 6 44.15 -20.78 -82.90
N PRO A 7 45.48 -20.54 -82.81
CA PRO A 7 46.01 -19.50 -81.94
C PRO A 7 45.64 -18.12 -82.50
N LEU A 8 44.82 -17.39 -81.75
CA LEU A 8 44.42 -16.01 -82.04
C LEU A 8 45.64 -15.14 -82.38
N THR A 9 45.55 -14.36 -83.46
CA THR A 9 46.58 -13.37 -83.81
C THR A 9 46.72 -12.31 -82.71
N ALA A 10 47.91 -11.71 -82.53
CA ALA A 10 48.20 -10.77 -81.44
C ALA A 10 47.24 -9.55 -81.39
N ASN A 11 46.58 -9.22 -82.51
CA ASN A 11 45.55 -8.16 -82.59
C ASN A 11 44.14 -8.64 -82.20
N GLU A 12 43.78 -9.89 -82.48
CA GLU A 12 42.48 -10.48 -82.09
C GLU A 12 42.44 -10.79 -80.59
N ALA A 13 43.55 -11.28 -80.03
CA ALA A 13 43.70 -11.49 -78.58
C ALA A 13 43.59 -10.16 -77.80
N ASN A 14 44.14 -9.06 -78.32
CA ASN A 14 44.01 -7.73 -77.71
C ASN A 14 42.59 -7.16 -77.80
N THR A 15 41.87 -7.43 -78.90
CA THR A 15 40.49 -6.95 -79.09
C THR A 15 39.49 -7.76 -78.25
N ALA A 16 39.67 -9.09 -78.16
CA ALA A 16 38.91 -9.95 -77.28
C ALA A 16 39.17 -9.64 -75.79
N ARG A 17 40.43 -9.37 -75.41
CA ARG A 17 40.80 -8.92 -74.06
C ARG A 17 40.22 -7.54 -73.73
N ARG A 18 40.24 -6.58 -74.66
CA ARG A 18 39.58 -5.28 -74.48
C ARG A 18 38.07 -5.43 -74.31
N ARG A 19 37.40 -6.24 -75.14
CA ARG A 19 35.96 -6.51 -75.03
C ARG A 19 35.60 -7.19 -73.70
N GLY A 20 36.37 -8.21 -73.30
CA GLY A 20 36.20 -8.86 -72.00
C GLY A 20 36.38 -7.91 -70.82
N LEU A 21 37.43 -7.07 -70.85
CA LEU A 21 37.66 -6.05 -69.82
C LEU A 21 36.56 -4.97 -69.80
N THR A 22 36.03 -4.56 -70.97
CA THR A 22 34.90 -3.61 -71.01
C THR A 22 33.60 -4.21 -70.47
N ILE A 23 33.35 -5.50 -70.71
CA ILE A 23 32.16 -6.19 -70.17
C ILE A 23 32.28 -6.32 -68.64
N ILE A 24 33.46 -6.69 -68.13
CA ILE A 24 33.73 -6.75 -66.69
C ILE A 24 33.61 -5.34 -66.07
N ALA A 25 34.18 -4.31 -66.69
CA ALA A 25 34.08 -2.93 -66.20
C ALA A 25 32.63 -2.43 -66.18
N ALA A 26 31.82 -2.75 -67.20
CA ALA A 26 30.40 -2.43 -67.23
C ALA A 26 29.61 -3.19 -66.16
N ALA A 27 29.90 -4.48 -65.94
CA ALA A 27 29.27 -5.28 -64.88
C ALA A 27 29.61 -4.75 -63.48
N VAL A 28 30.87 -4.36 -63.24
CA VAL A 28 31.31 -3.73 -61.98
C VAL A 28 30.64 -2.36 -61.79
N ALA A 29 30.51 -1.56 -62.85
CA ALA A 29 29.83 -0.27 -62.78
C ALA A 29 28.33 -0.43 -62.45
N ILE A 30 27.64 -1.41 -63.05
CA ILE A 30 26.23 -1.71 -62.74
C ILE A 30 26.10 -2.23 -61.31
N ALA A 31 26.98 -3.11 -60.86
CA ALA A 31 26.99 -3.59 -59.48
C ALA A 31 27.27 -2.44 -58.49
N ALA A 32 28.18 -1.52 -58.81
CA ALA A 32 28.47 -0.35 -57.99
C ALA A 32 27.30 0.65 -57.95
N ILE A 33 26.58 0.84 -59.06
CA ILE A 33 25.37 1.68 -59.12
C ILE A 33 24.23 1.01 -58.35
N GLY A 34 24.05 -0.30 -58.48
CA GLY A 34 23.04 -1.06 -57.74
C GLY A 34 23.31 -1.04 -56.23
N TRP A 35 24.55 -1.30 -55.83
CA TRP A 35 24.98 -1.22 -54.44
C TRP A 35 24.90 0.21 -53.89
N GLY A 36 25.35 1.20 -54.67
CA GLY A 36 25.27 2.62 -54.32
C GLY A 36 23.83 3.10 -54.21
N GLY A 37 22.93 2.67 -55.10
CA GLY A 37 21.51 2.99 -55.07
C GLY A 37 20.79 2.35 -53.88
N TRP A 38 21.11 1.10 -53.55
CA TRP A 38 20.57 0.41 -52.37
C TRP A 38 21.08 1.03 -51.06
N HIS A 39 22.38 1.30 -50.96
CA HIS A 39 22.98 1.96 -49.79
C HIS A 39 22.46 3.39 -49.63
N TRP A 40 22.29 4.13 -50.73
CA TRP A 40 21.67 5.45 -50.74
C TRP A 40 20.20 5.40 -50.35
N ALA A 41 19.51 4.29 -50.64
CA ALA A 41 18.11 4.11 -50.28
C ALA A 41 17.89 3.79 -48.79
N ASN A 42 18.69 2.91 -48.22
CA ASN A 42 18.52 2.38 -46.86
C ASN A 42 19.29 3.19 -45.80
N GLY A 43 20.47 3.72 -46.10
CA GLY A 43 21.32 4.39 -45.11
C GLY A 43 20.88 5.81 -44.71
N ARG A 44 19.85 6.35 -45.36
CA ARG A 44 19.39 7.75 -45.18
C ARG A 44 18.31 7.94 -44.12
N HIS A 45 17.72 6.85 -43.62
CA HIS A 45 16.63 6.89 -42.64
C HIS A 45 17.02 6.19 -41.34
N VAL A 46 18.29 6.14 -40.98
CA VAL A 46 18.72 5.49 -39.74
C VAL A 46 19.52 6.48 -38.90
N GLU A 47 19.13 6.65 -37.64
CA GLU A 47 19.90 7.39 -36.65
C GLU A 47 20.47 6.41 -35.63
N THR A 48 21.76 6.51 -35.36
CA THR A 48 22.45 5.62 -34.42
C THR A 48 23.02 6.38 -33.23
N THR A 49 23.08 5.72 -32.08
CA THR A 49 23.79 6.20 -30.91
C THR A 49 24.35 5.02 -30.11
N ASP A 50 25.58 5.20 -29.63
CA ASP A 50 26.30 4.34 -28.69
C ASP A 50 26.11 4.78 -27.24
N ASN A 51 25.49 5.95 -27.03
CA ASN A 51 25.23 6.51 -25.72
C ASN A 51 23.82 6.14 -25.29
N ALA A 52 23.59 4.87 -25.01
CA ALA A 52 22.32 4.38 -24.52
C ALA A 52 22.52 3.43 -23.34
N TYR A 53 21.64 3.54 -22.36
CA TYR A 53 21.70 2.72 -21.16
C TYR A 53 20.34 2.12 -20.85
N VAL A 54 20.34 0.87 -20.40
CA VAL A 54 19.15 0.22 -19.84
C VAL A 54 18.74 0.96 -18.58
N ALA A 55 17.50 1.42 -18.55
CA ALA A 55 16.88 2.08 -17.43
C ALA A 55 15.63 1.29 -16.99
N GLY A 56 15.24 1.49 -15.74
CA GLY A 56 14.16 0.76 -15.10
C GLY A 56 13.66 1.49 -13.88
N ASN A 57 12.47 1.11 -13.41
CA ASN A 57 11.93 1.67 -12.18
C ASN A 57 12.77 1.20 -10.98
N VAL A 58 13.31 2.14 -10.20
CA VAL A 58 14.08 1.83 -9.00
C VAL A 58 13.22 2.14 -7.78
N VAL A 59 12.71 1.10 -7.12
CA VAL A 59 11.78 1.24 -6.00
C VAL A 59 12.53 1.11 -4.69
N GLN A 60 12.58 2.20 -3.92
CA GLN A 60 13.18 2.19 -2.59
C GLN A 60 12.14 1.77 -1.54
N ILE A 61 12.50 0.75 -0.76
CA ILE A 61 11.71 0.26 0.36
C ILE A 61 12.17 0.99 1.62
N THR A 62 11.28 1.81 2.17
CA THR A 62 11.52 2.63 3.36
C THR A 62 10.47 2.30 4.44
N PRO A 63 10.85 2.32 5.73
CA PRO A 63 9.93 2.05 6.82
C PRO A 63 9.07 3.29 7.09
N GLN A 64 7.81 3.09 7.46
CA GLN A 64 6.93 4.18 7.91
C GLN A 64 7.13 4.52 9.39
N ILE A 65 7.68 3.59 10.17
CA ILE A 65 7.95 3.73 11.60
C ILE A 65 9.42 3.43 11.89
N GLY A 66 9.97 4.07 12.93
CA GLY A 66 11.30 3.72 13.42
C GLY A 66 11.27 2.40 14.20
N GLY A 67 12.40 1.68 14.23
CA GLY A 67 12.51 0.42 14.97
C GLY A 67 13.85 -0.27 14.80
N THR A 68 14.03 -1.37 15.53
CA THR A 68 15.20 -2.25 15.41
C THR A 68 14.89 -3.39 14.46
N VAL A 69 15.80 -3.69 13.54
CA VAL A 69 15.63 -4.76 12.54
C VAL A 69 15.82 -6.11 13.22
N VAL A 70 14.80 -6.98 13.17
CA VAL A 70 14.83 -8.31 13.79
C VAL A 70 15.03 -9.43 12.78
N SER A 71 14.59 -9.25 11.53
CA SER A 71 14.84 -10.23 10.46
C SER A 71 14.86 -9.57 9.09
N ILE A 72 15.62 -10.19 8.19
CA ILE A 72 15.74 -9.81 6.78
C ILE A 72 15.34 -11.05 5.97
N GLY A 73 14.38 -10.89 5.08
CA GLY A 73 13.76 -11.98 4.30
C GLY A 73 14.22 -12.06 2.83
N ALA A 74 15.10 -11.17 2.39
CA ALA A 74 15.73 -11.18 1.08
C ALA A 74 17.10 -10.51 1.13
N ASP A 75 18.07 -11.01 0.37
CA ASP A 75 19.41 -10.43 0.22
C ASP A 75 19.61 -9.87 -1.20
N ASP A 76 20.75 -9.23 -1.44
CA ASP A 76 21.13 -8.74 -2.76
C ASP A 76 21.02 -9.85 -3.81
N THR A 77 20.50 -9.51 -4.99
CA THR A 77 20.24 -10.39 -6.16
C THR A 77 19.01 -11.30 -6.08
N ASP A 78 18.40 -11.46 -4.91
CA ASP A 78 17.21 -12.32 -4.76
C ASP A 78 16.02 -11.78 -5.55
N TYR A 79 15.26 -12.71 -6.14
CA TYR A 79 13.94 -12.42 -6.70
C TYR A 79 12.88 -12.48 -5.61
N VAL A 80 12.04 -11.44 -5.53
CA VAL A 80 10.96 -11.33 -4.55
C VAL A 80 9.64 -11.08 -5.26
N LYS A 81 8.57 -11.64 -4.68
CA LYS A 81 7.20 -11.42 -5.15
C LYS A 81 6.50 -10.30 -4.38
N ALA A 82 5.52 -9.67 -4.99
CA ALA A 82 4.63 -8.72 -4.34
C ALA A 82 3.99 -9.35 -3.09
N GLY A 83 4.04 -8.64 -1.97
CA GLY A 83 3.56 -9.09 -0.66
C GLY A 83 4.58 -9.93 0.14
N GLN A 84 5.73 -10.31 -0.43
CA GLN A 84 6.76 -11.04 0.32
C GLN A 84 7.39 -10.15 1.39
N LEU A 85 7.57 -10.69 2.60
CA LEU A 85 8.26 -10.01 3.70
C LEU A 85 9.74 -9.80 3.37
N LEU A 86 10.18 -8.54 3.35
CA LEU A 86 11.56 -8.14 3.06
C LEU A 86 12.33 -7.83 4.34
N VAL A 87 11.75 -7.01 5.21
CA VAL A 87 12.37 -6.59 6.47
C VAL A 87 11.31 -6.59 7.56
N LYS A 88 11.65 -7.13 8.72
CA LYS A 88 10.82 -7.05 9.92
C LYS A 88 11.52 -6.20 10.97
N LEU A 89 10.81 -5.21 11.47
CA LEU A 89 11.18 -4.43 12.64
C LEU A 89 10.57 -5.07 13.89
N ASP A 90 11.19 -4.83 15.04
CA ASP A 90 10.65 -5.24 16.34
C ASP A 90 9.29 -4.58 16.59
N PRO A 91 8.19 -5.34 16.68
CA PRO A 91 6.86 -4.80 16.87
C PRO A 91 6.49 -4.65 18.35
N ALA A 92 7.38 -4.90 19.31
CA ALA A 92 7.05 -4.99 20.74
C ALA A 92 6.25 -3.77 21.25
N ASP A 93 6.75 -2.56 21.03
CA ASP A 93 6.09 -1.33 21.47
C ASP A 93 4.72 -1.14 20.78
N ALA A 94 4.64 -1.45 19.48
CA ALA A 94 3.39 -1.36 18.72
C ALA A 94 2.35 -2.39 19.18
N ARG A 95 2.78 -3.60 19.57
CA ARG A 95 1.91 -4.64 20.14
C ARG A 95 1.37 -4.24 21.51
N VAL A 96 2.21 -3.70 22.38
CA VAL A 96 1.76 -3.19 23.69
C VAL A 96 0.78 -2.04 23.50
N ALA A 97 1.04 -1.12 22.56
CA ALA A 97 0.11 -0.04 22.25
C ALA A 97 -1.23 -0.56 21.69
N LEU A 98 -1.21 -1.62 20.88
CA LEU A 98 -2.42 -2.28 20.40
C LEU A 98 -3.21 -2.90 21.55
N GLU A 99 -2.58 -3.71 22.41
CA GLU A 99 -3.21 -4.32 23.58
C GLU A 99 -3.86 -3.26 24.51
N GLN A 100 -3.17 -2.13 24.72
CA GLN A 100 -3.71 -1.00 25.48
C GLN A 100 -4.94 -0.37 24.80
N ALA A 101 -4.89 -0.17 23.48
CA ALA A 101 -6.00 0.39 22.72
C ALA A 101 -7.21 -0.55 22.71
N GLU A 102 -7.00 -1.86 22.57
CA GLU A 102 -8.03 -2.89 22.62
C GLU A 102 -8.72 -2.93 23.99
N ALA A 103 -7.92 -2.91 25.07
CA ALA A 103 -8.43 -2.83 26.44
C ALA A 103 -9.24 -1.56 26.68
N GLN A 104 -8.77 -0.41 26.18
CA GLN A 104 -9.47 0.86 26.27
C GLN A 104 -10.80 0.83 25.50
N LEU A 105 -10.83 0.23 24.30
CA LEU A 105 -12.07 0.06 23.53
C LEU A 105 -13.06 -0.82 24.30
N ALA A 106 -12.62 -1.96 24.81
CA ALA A 106 -13.45 -2.85 25.61
C ALA A 106 -14.04 -2.15 26.85
N GLN A 107 -13.21 -1.38 27.58
CA GLN A 107 -13.66 -0.56 28.70
C GLN A 107 -14.70 0.48 28.25
N THR A 108 -14.42 1.22 27.19
CA THR A 108 -15.30 2.27 26.67
C THR A 108 -16.67 1.72 26.24
N VAL A 109 -16.71 0.54 25.60
CA VAL A 109 -17.99 -0.11 25.24
C VAL A 109 -18.81 -0.43 26.48
N ARG A 110 -18.19 -0.93 27.56
CA ARG A 110 -18.87 -1.24 28.83
C ARG A 110 -19.33 0.02 29.57
N GLU A 111 -18.54 1.09 29.53
CA GLU A 111 -18.92 2.41 30.09
C GLU A 111 -20.14 2.96 29.36
N VAL A 112 -20.13 2.97 28.03
CA VAL A 112 -21.28 3.42 27.23
C VAL A 112 -22.48 2.53 27.51
N ARG A 113 -22.32 1.20 27.57
CA ARG A 113 -23.42 0.30 27.96
C ARG A 113 -24.03 0.66 29.32
N THR A 114 -23.20 1.09 30.27
CA THR A 114 -23.67 1.58 31.59
C THR A 114 -24.50 2.85 31.46
N LEU A 115 -24.13 3.79 30.58
CA LEU A 115 -24.94 4.99 30.31
C LEU A 115 -26.35 4.62 29.80
N TYR A 116 -26.43 3.68 28.86
CA TYR A 116 -27.72 3.21 28.35
C TYR A 116 -28.53 2.45 29.41
N ALA A 117 -27.87 1.66 30.27
CA ALA A 117 -28.53 0.99 31.39
C ALA A 117 -29.08 1.99 32.43
N ASN A 118 -28.36 3.09 32.68
CA ASN A 118 -28.80 4.15 33.60
C ASN A 118 -30.09 4.82 33.12
N ASN A 119 -30.27 5.00 31.81
CA ASN A 119 -31.53 5.51 31.26
C ASN A 119 -32.72 4.61 31.62
N ALA A 120 -32.54 3.28 31.60
CA ALA A 120 -33.60 2.35 31.99
C ALA A 120 -33.94 2.48 33.48
N THR A 121 -32.94 2.65 34.33
CA THR A 121 -33.11 2.90 35.77
C THR A 121 -33.84 4.22 36.04
N LEU A 122 -33.44 5.31 35.38
CA LEU A 122 -34.08 6.63 35.51
C LEU A 122 -35.51 6.61 35.00
N LYS A 123 -35.79 5.89 33.90
CA LYS A 123 -37.15 5.67 33.40
C LYS A 123 -38.03 4.94 34.41
N ALA A 124 -37.51 3.91 35.08
CA ALA A 124 -38.22 3.23 36.16
C ALA A 124 -38.49 4.17 37.35
N GLN A 125 -37.54 5.05 37.67
CA GLN A 125 -37.70 6.05 38.73
C GLN A 125 -38.80 7.09 38.39
N VAL A 126 -38.88 7.55 37.15
CA VAL A 126 -39.99 8.41 36.67
C VAL A 126 -41.32 7.67 36.83
N SER A 127 -41.38 6.38 36.47
CA SER A 127 -42.59 5.56 36.65
C SER A 127 -42.99 5.47 38.13
N LEU A 128 -42.03 5.26 39.03
CA LEU A 128 -42.28 5.23 40.48
C LEU A 128 -42.84 6.57 40.98
N ARG A 129 -42.23 7.70 40.60
CA ARG A 129 -42.70 9.04 41.00
C ARG A 129 -44.08 9.35 40.42
N SER A 130 -44.37 8.90 39.21
CA SER A 130 -45.69 9.08 38.59
C SER A 130 -46.79 8.32 39.36
N ALA A 131 -46.47 7.13 39.88
CA ALA A 131 -47.39 6.37 40.72
C ALA A 131 -47.61 7.04 42.09
N ASP A 132 -46.57 7.61 42.69
CA ASP A 132 -46.69 8.40 43.92
C ASP A 132 -47.58 9.63 43.74
N LEU A 133 -47.43 10.34 42.61
CA LEU A 133 -48.29 11.48 42.26
C LEU A 133 -49.74 11.04 42.09
N ALA A 134 -49.99 9.95 41.37
CA ALA A 134 -51.35 9.41 41.19
C ALA A 134 -52.02 9.06 42.53
N ARG A 135 -51.26 8.47 43.46
CA ARG A 135 -51.74 8.20 44.83
C ARG A 135 -52.08 9.50 45.57
N ALA A 136 -51.18 10.48 45.56
CA ALA A 136 -51.41 11.78 46.22
C ALA A 136 -52.63 12.52 45.64
N GLN A 137 -52.84 12.44 44.33
CA GLN A 137 -54.01 13.00 43.65
C GLN A 137 -55.30 12.30 44.08
N ALA A 138 -55.29 10.96 44.17
CA ALA A 138 -56.45 10.19 44.65
C ALA A 138 -56.81 10.53 46.11
N ASP A 139 -55.80 10.69 46.98
CA ASP A 139 -56.02 11.13 48.36
C ASP A 139 -56.55 12.57 48.43
N SER A 140 -56.00 13.50 47.66
CA SER A 140 -56.51 14.88 47.60
C SER A 140 -57.93 14.95 47.06
N ALA A 141 -58.29 14.12 46.08
CA ALA A 141 -59.66 14.05 45.54
C ALA A 141 -60.63 13.55 46.62
N ARG A 142 -60.27 12.49 47.35
CA ARG A 142 -61.08 11.98 48.48
C ARG A 142 -61.31 13.06 49.55
N MET A 143 -60.28 13.82 49.92
CA MET A 143 -60.40 14.91 50.90
C MET A 143 -61.21 16.08 50.36
N GLN A 144 -61.11 16.39 49.07
CA GLN A 144 -61.90 17.43 48.42
C GLN A 144 -63.39 17.06 48.42
N ASP A 145 -63.73 15.81 48.13
CA ASP A 145 -65.10 15.30 48.20
C ASP A 145 -65.65 15.38 49.63
N ASP A 146 -64.83 15.10 50.64
CA ASP A 146 -65.28 15.19 52.03
C ASP A 146 -65.59 16.64 52.46
N VAL A 147 -64.74 17.59 52.08
CA VAL A 147 -65.00 19.02 52.28
C VAL A 147 -66.26 19.47 51.52
N ASN A 148 -66.42 19.03 50.27
CA ASN A 148 -67.59 19.36 49.44
C ASN A 148 -68.89 18.84 50.05
N ARG A 149 -68.89 17.64 50.63
CA ARG A 149 -70.04 17.07 51.33
C ARG A 149 -70.38 17.82 52.63
N ARG A 150 -69.36 18.29 53.37
CA ARG A 150 -69.56 18.98 54.65
C ARG A 150 -69.89 20.47 54.52
N ALA A 151 -69.55 21.10 53.40
CA ALA A 151 -69.81 22.52 53.14
C ALA A 151 -71.29 22.92 53.31
N PRO A 152 -72.29 22.25 52.67
CA PRO A 152 -73.70 22.59 52.88
C PRO A 152 -74.21 22.25 54.28
N LEU A 153 -73.64 21.21 54.92
CA LEU A 153 -74.03 20.78 56.27
C LEU A 153 -73.65 21.82 57.34
N MET A 154 -72.52 22.52 57.16
CA MET A 154 -72.09 23.63 58.02
C MET A 154 -73.08 24.80 57.95
N ALA A 155 -73.59 25.15 56.76
CA ALA A 155 -74.59 26.20 56.60
C ALA A 155 -75.92 25.88 57.29
N SER A 156 -76.27 24.58 57.38
CA SER A 156 -77.46 24.10 58.09
C SER A 156 -77.25 23.90 59.61
N GLY A 157 -76.04 24.10 60.14
CA GLY A 157 -75.69 23.88 61.55
C GLY A 157 -75.50 22.41 61.96
N ALA A 158 -75.57 21.46 61.03
CA ALA A 158 -75.49 20.02 61.28
C ALA A 158 -74.06 19.50 61.54
N VAL A 159 -73.02 20.29 61.25
CA VAL A 159 -71.61 19.97 61.49
C VAL A 159 -70.94 21.13 62.22
N GLY A 160 -70.12 20.83 63.22
CA GLY A 160 -69.38 21.84 63.99
C GLY A 160 -68.34 22.59 63.13
N LYS A 161 -68.14 23.88 63.44
CA LYS A 161 -67.17 24.74 62.73
C LYS A 161 -65.74 24.20 62.80
N GLU A 162 -65.34 23.65 63.95
CA GLU A 162 -64.04 23.02 64.18
C GLU A 162 -63.81 21.82 63.24
N GLU A 163 -64.80 20.94 63.12
CA GLU A 163 -64.73 19.75 62.28
C GLU A 163 -64.61 20.10 60.78
N PHE A 164 -65.31 21.14 60.33
CA PHE A 164 -65.14 21.67 58.97
C PHE A 164 -63.76 22.30 58.75
N GLN A 165 -63.23 23.02 59.75
CA GLN A 165 -61.88 23.59 59.70
C GLN A 165 -60.80 22.50 59.65
N HIS A 166 -60.95 21.41 60.40
CA HIS A 166 -60.06 20.25 60.33
C HIS A 166 -60.06 19.60 58.93
N ALA A 167 -61.23 19.31 58.36
CA ALA A 167 -61.33 18.76 57.00
C ALA A 167 -60.70 19.69 55.95
N SER A 168 -60.93 21.01 56.09
CA SER A 168 -60.33 22.02 55.21
C SER A 168 -58.80 22.07 55.33
N ALA A 169 -58.26 21.98 56.54
CA ALA A 169 -56.81 21.93 56.78
C ALA A 169 -56.18 20.65 56.22
N GLN A 170 -56.86 19.50 56.34
CA GLN A 170 -56.42 18.23 55.75
C GLN A 170 -56.37 18.30 54.22
N LEU A 171 -57.38 18.89 53.59
CA LEU A 171 -57.38 19.13 52.14
C LEU A 171 -56.24 20.05 51.71
N ALA A 172 -55.98 21.13 52.46
CA ALA A 172 -54.87 22.03 52.18
C ALA A 172 -53.51 21.29 52.25
N ALA A 173 -53.31 20.44 53.26
CA ALA A 173 -52.12 19.60 53.37
C ALA A 173 -52.00 18.56 52.24
N ALA A 174 -53.12 17.96 51.82
CA ALA A 174 -53.14 17.03 50.69
C ALA A 174 -52.78 17.73 49.36
N LYS A 175 -53.29 18.95 49.13
CA LYS A 175 -52.91 19.77 47.95
C LYS A 175 -51.41 20.09 47.95
N SER A 176 -50.83 20.45 49.09
CA SER A 176 -49.38 20.65 49.23
C SER A 176 -48.59 19.37 48.93
N THR A 177 -49.12 18.19 49.31
CA THR A 177 -48.51 16.89 49.01
C THR A 177 -48.55 16.58 47.51
N VAL A 178 -49.66 16.88 46.82
CA VAL A 178 -49.75 16.77 45.35
C VAL A 178 -48.72 17.67 44.66
N ALA A 179 -48.62 18.94 45.09
CA ALA A 179 -47.64 19.87 44.53
C ALA A 179 -46.19 19.38 44.74
N ALA A 180 -45.87 18.80 45.90
CA ALA A 180 -44.56 18.20 46.16
C ALA A 180 -44.30 16.97 45.28
N ALA A 181 -45.28 16.07 45.13
CA ALA A 181 -45.17 14.89 44.28
C ALA A 181 -45.03 15.27 42.80
N GLN A 182 -45.71 16.32 42.35
CA GLN A 182 -45.60 16.83 40.98
C GLN A 182 -44.20 17.36 40.70
N SER A 183 -43.64 18.16 41.62
CA SER A 183 -42.25 18.61 41.55
C SER A 183 -41.24 17.46 41.53
N ALA A 184 -41.51 16.37 42.27
CA ALA A 184 -40.66 15.19 42.28
C ALA A 184 -40.70 14.41 40.95
N VAL A 185 -41.85 14.36 40.27
CA VAL A 185 -41.96 13.79 38.91
C VAL A 185 -41.18 14.63 37.92
N LEU A 186 -41.35 15.96 37.95
CA LEU A 186 -40.62 16.87 37.07
C LEU A 186 -39.10 16.73 37.27
N ALA A 187 -38.63 16.72 38.51
CA ALA A 187 -37.21 16.52 38.81
C ALA A 187 -36.66 15.17 38.28
N ALA A 188 -37.44 14.08 38.39
CA ALA A 188 -37.06 12.78 37.84
C ALA A 188 -37.05 12.78 36.30
N GLN A 189 -37.98 13.50 35.66
CA GLN A 189 -38.01 13.66 34.20
C GLN A 189 -36.80 14.44 33.69
N GLU A 190 -36.44 15.55 34.33
CA GLU A 190 -35.25 16.34 33.97
C GLU A 190 -33.96 15.53 34.14
N GLN A 191 -33.87 14.70 35.18
CA GLN A 191 -32.74 13.78 35.36
C GLN A 191 -32.65 12.74 34.22
N LEU A 192 -33.78 12.18 33.80
CA LEU A 192 -33.83 11.27 32.66
C LEU A 192 -33.44 11.98 31.36
N ALA A 193 -34.00 13.16 31.09
CA ALA A 193 -33.70 13.95 29.90
C ALA A 193 -32.20 14.28 29.82
N ALA A 194 -31.61 14.75 30.92
CA ALA A 194 -30.18 15.03 31.01
C ALA A 194 -29.32 13.78 30.70
N SER A 195 -29.70 12.60 31.21
CA SER A 195 -29.00 11.34 30.89
C SER A 195 -29.19 10.92 29.43
N GLN A 196 -30.38 11.13 28.86
CA GLN A 196 -30.69 10.78 27.48
C GLN A 196 -29.85 11.60 26.48
N THR A 197 -29.53 12.87 26.78
CA THR A 197 -28.64 13.68 25.90
C THR A 197 -27.29 13.01 25.62
N GLN A 198 -26.80 12.16 26.52
CA GLN A 198 -25.54 11.43 26.36
C GLN A 198 -25.67 10.17 25.49
N THR A 199 -26.89 9.77 25.14
CA THR A 199 -27.19 8.49 24.47
C THR A 199 -28.10 8.63 23.25
N GLU A 200 -28.77 9.76 23.08
CA GLU A 200 -29.69 10.01 21.97
C GLU A 200 -28.98 9.98 20.62
N GLY A 201 -29.72 9.55 19.59
CA GLY A 201 -29.25 9.57 18.21
C GLY A 201 -28.14 8.58 17.87
N THR A 202 -27.71 7.72 18.79
CA THR A 202 -26.66 6.72 18.54
C THR A 202 -27.02 5.35 19.10
N SER A 203 -26.38 4.30 18.60
CA SER A 203 -26.30 3.00 19.27
C SER A 203 -25.02 2.93 20.11
N ILE A 204 -24.90 1.94 21.00
CA ILE A 204 -23.66 1.73 21.77
C ILE A 204 -22.45 1.59 20.82
N GLU A 205 -22.61 0.90 19.70
CA GLU A 205 -21.57 0.66 18.69
C GLU A 205 -21.15 1.95 17.98
N GLN A 206 -22.10 2.84 17.71
CA GLN A 206 -21.89 4.08 16.97
C GLN A 206 -21.66 5.29 17.90
N HIS A 207 -21.60 5.07 19.21
CA HIS A 207 -21.41 6.14 20.18
C HIS A 207 -20.06 6.84 19.96
N PRO A 208 -19.96 8.19 20.03
CA PRO A 208 -18.73 8.93 19.70
C PRO A 208 -17.50 8.50 20.50
N ASN A 209 -17.68 8.12 21.77
CA ASN A 209 -16.59 7.59 22.60
C ASN A 209 -16.08 6.23 22.09
N VAL A 210 -16.99 5.34 21.66
CA VAL A 210 -16.61 4.04 21.07
C VAL A 210 -15.92 4.28 19.74
N ALA A 211 -16.47 5.13 18.87
CA ALA A 211 -15.84 5.46 17.59
C ALA A 211 -14.40 6.01 17.75
N ARG A 212 -14.18 6.87 18.75
CA ARG A 212 -12.83 7.39 19.09
C ARG A 212 -11.89 6.29 19.56
N ALA A 213 -12.35 5.41 20.45
CA ALA A 213 -11.54 4.27 20.92
C ALA A 213 -11.26 3.27 19.78
N SER A 214 -12.23 3.02 18.91
CA SER A 214 -12.08 2.20 17.71
C SER A 214 -11.04 2.77 16.74
N ALA A 215 -11.00 4.09 16.56
CA ALA A 215 -9.96 4.74 15.75
C ALA A 215 -8.55 4.51 16.33
N ARG A 216 -8.40 4.50 17.66
CA ARG A 216 -7.12 4.18 18.33
C ARG A 216 -6.68 2.73 18.12
N VAL A 217 -7.62 1.78 18.18
CA VAL A 217 -7.33 0.37 17.85
C VAL A 217 -6.85 0.26 16.41
N ARG A 218 -7.53 0.90 15.44
CA ARG A 218 -7.10 0.90 14.04
C ARG A 218 -5.70 1.47 13.84
N GLU A 219 -5.41 2.60 14.48
CA GLU A 219 -4.09 3.24 14.43
C GLU A 219 -2.99 2.30 14.95
N ALA A 220 -3.20 1.70 16.12
CA ALA A 220 -2.25 0.78 16.73
C ALA A 220 -2.11 -0.52 15.94
N TYR A 221 -3.20 -1.06 15.38
CA TYR A 221 -3.19 -2.24 14.53
C TYR A 221 -2.34 -2.01 13.28
N LEU A 222 -2.55 -0.87 12.60
CA LEU A 222 -1.74 -0.48 11.45
C LEU A 222 -0.27 -0.28 11.82
N ALA A 223 0.03 0.25 13.01
CA ALA A 223 1.41 0.36 13.48
C ALA A 223 2.10 -1.01 13.62
N VAL A 224 1.39 -2.05 14.09
CA VAL A 224 1.91 -3.43 14.13
C VAL A 224 2.16 -3.97 12.72
N GLN A 225 1.27 -3.69 11.76
CA GLN A 225 1.46 -4.10 10.37
C GLN A 225 2.64 -3.38 9.70
N ARG A 226 2.84 -2.09 10.00
CA ARG A 226 3.96 -1.27 9.49
C ARG A 226 5.34 -1.72 9.96
N ALA A 227 5.41 -2.55 11.00
CA ALA A 227 6.66 -3.21 11.40
C ALA A 227 7.12 -4.27 10.37
N GLN A 228 6.25 -4.69 9.45
CA GLN A 228 6.55 -5.62 8.39
C GLN A 228 6.64 -4.87 7.06
N LEU A 229 7.85 -4.78 6.51
CA LEU A 229 8.07 -4.19 5.19
C LEU A 229 7.99 -5.30 4.17
N VAL A 230 7.01 -5.20 3.28
CA VAL A 230 6.73 -6.15 2.21
C VAL A 230 7.08 -5.56 0.84
N ALA A 231 7.35 -6.42 -0.14
CA ALA A 231 7.57 -6.00 -1.52
C ALA A 231 6.27 -5.44 -2.13
N PRO A 232 6.26 -4.21 -2.67
CA PRO A 232 5.06 -3.63 -3.29
C PRO A 232 4.76 -4.22 -4.68
N LEU A 233 5.77 -4.79 -5.34
CA LEU A 233 5.71 -5.39 -6.68
C LEU A 233 6.74 -6.53 -6.80
N ASP A 234 6.67 -7.30 -7.88
CA ASP A 234 7.64 -8.35 -8.18
C ASP A 234 8.96 -7.76 -8.71
N GLY A 235 10.11 -8.25 -8.28
CA GLY A 235 11.40 -7.77 -8.79
C GLY A 235 12.62 -8.37 -8.11
N HIS A 236 13.80 -7.86 -8.46
CA HIS A 236 15.06 -8.27 -7.85
C HIS A 236 15.59 -7.23 -6.87
N VAL A 237 16.13 -7.70 -5.75
CA VAL A 237 16.81 -6.84 -4.78
C VAL A 237 18.14 -6.37 -5.38
N ALA A 238 18.21 -5.08 -5.73
CA ALA A 238 19.42 -4.48 -6.29
C ALA A 238 20.42 -4.05 -5.21
N LYS A 239 19.93 -3.67 -4.03
CA LYS A 239 20.77 -3.23 -2.90
C LYS A 239 20.04 -3.34 -1.58
N ARG A 240 20.67 -3.98 -0.60
CA ARG A 240 20.25 -4.05 0.80
C ARG A 240 21.14 -3.14 1.66
N GLY A 241 20.54 -2.08 2.20
CA GLY A 241 21.21 -1.09 3.04
C GLY A 241 21.06 -1.33 4.55
N VAL A 242 20.54 -2.49 4.96
CA VAL A 242 20.13 -2.75 6.35
C VAL A 242 20.71 -4.06 6.89
N GLN A 243 21.08 -4.09 8.17
CA GLN A 243 21.54 -5.30 8.88
C GLN A 243 20.66 -5.62 10.09
N VAL A 244 20.63 -6.90 10.49
CA VAL A 244 19.94 -7.33 11.72
C VAL A 244 20.56 -6.64 12.93
N GLY A 245 19.73 -6.18 13.86
CA GLY A 245 20.15 -5.41 15.04
C GLY A 245 20.36 -3.92 14.78
N GLN A 246 20.36 -3.47 13.53
CA GLN A 246 20.44 -2.05 13.20
C GLN A 246 19.14 -1.33 13.59
N ARG A 247 19.28 -0.14 14.17
CA ARG A 247 18.14 0.75 14.44
C ARG A 247 17.96 1.71 13.28
N VAL A 248 16.74 1.78 12.76
CA VAL A 248 16.38 2.56 11.57
C VAL A 248 15.28 3.57 11.92
N GLN A 249 15.30 4.70 11.21
CA GLN A 249 14.30 5.75 11.32
C GLN A 249 13.30 5.65 10.17
N ALA A 250 12.10 6.22 10.36
CA ALA A 250 11.11 6.33 9.29
C ALA A 250 11.71 7.05 8.06
N GLY A 251 11.43 6.53 6.86
CA GLY A 251 11.93 7.08 5.59
C GLY A 251 13.35 6.65 5.21
N ALA A 252 14.10 5.94 6.06
CA ALA A 252 15.44 5.47 5.71
C ALA A 252 15.39 4.40 4.60
N PRO A 253 16.23 4.48 3.54
CA PRO A 253 16.27 3.47 2.47
C PRO A 253 16.89 2.17 2.98
N LEU A 254 16.07 1.13 3.14
CA LEU A 254 16.53 -0.18 3.66
C LEU A 254 16.86 -1.16 2.54
N MET A 255 16.08 -1.13 1.46
CA MET A 255 16.24 -2.04 0.34
C MET A 255 15.83 -1.35 -0.96
N THR A 256 16.44 -1.73 -2.07
CA THR A 256 16.11 -1.25 -3.41
C THR A 256 15.67 -2.42 -4.27
N LEU A 257 14.46 -2.32 -4.83
CA LEU A 257 13.85 -3.33 -5.69
C LEU A 257 13.78 -2.82 -7.13
N VAL A 258 14.13 -3.69 -8.08
CA VAL A 258 14.07 -3.39 -9.51
C VAL A 258 13.22 -4.45 -10.22
N PRO A 259 12.05 -4.08 -10.80
CA PRO A 259 11.29 -4.96 -11.67
C PRO A 259 11.99 -5.06 -13.03
N LEU A 260 12.49 -6.25 -13.37
CA LEU A 260 13.18 -6.49 -14.64
C LEU A 260 12.22 -6.73 -15.83
N ASN A 261 10.91 -6.82 -15.58
CA ASN A 261 9.91 -7.05 -16.62
C ASN A 261 9.47 -5.76 -17.33
N ASP A 262 9.83 -4.58 -16.80
CA ASP A 262 9.44 -3.26 -17.35
C ASP A 262 10.68 -2.36 -17.46
N LEU A 263 11.60 -2.79 -18.32
CA LEU A 263 12.84 -2.08 -18.64
C LEU A 263 12.65 -1.27 -19.93
N TRP A 264 13.30 -0.12 -19.99
CA TRP A 264 13.40 0.71 -21.18
C TRP A 264 14.85 1.11 -21.41
N VAL A 265 15.13 1.73 -22.54
CA VAL A 265 16.45 2.28 -22.86
C VAL A 265 16.35 3.78 -22.95
N ASP A 266 17.22 4.46 -22.21
CA ASP A 266 17.42 5.90 -22.34
C ASP A 266 18.60 6.13 -23.30
N ALA A 267 18.26 6.40 -24.57
CA ALA A 267 19.20 6.59 -25.66
C ALA A 267 19.46 8.08 -25.91
N ASN A 268 20.68 8.54 -25.70
CA ASN A 268 21.06 9.94 -25.78
C ASN A 268 21.51 10.29 -27.21
N PHE A 269 20.61 10.86 -28.00
CA PHE A 269 20.90 11.32 -29.37
C PHE A 269 21.46 12.73 -29.38
N LYS A 270 22.33 13.05 -30.36
CA LYS A 270 22.83 14.41 -30.58
C LYS A 270 21.67 15.31 -30.99
N GLU A 271 21.70 16.57 -30.57
CA GLU A 271 20.67 17.56 -30.92
C GLU A 271 20.35 17.62 -32.43
N SER A 272 21.36 17.45 -33.28
CA SER A 272 21.19 17.42 -34.75
C SER A 272 20.35 16.24 -35.26
N GLN A 273 20.34 15.11 -34.55
CA GLN A 273 19.63 13.88 -34.92
C GLN A 273 18.14 13.94 -34.56
N LEU A 274 17.73 14.87 -33.69
CA LEU A 274 16.32 15.03 -33.29
C LEU A 274 15.41 15.51 -34.42
N LYS A 275 15.98 16.02 -35.52
CA LYS A 275 15.22 16.55 -36.65
C LYS A 275 14.24 15.50 -37.22
N THR A 276 14.68 14.25 -37.30
CA THR A 276 13.94 13.13 -37.92
C THR A 276 13.33 12.17 -36.90
N LEU A 277 13.76 12.20 -35.64
CA LEU A 277 13.24 11.34 -34.58
C LEU A 277 11.81 11.71 -34.17
N ARG A 278 10.93 10.70 -34.07
CA ARG A 278 9.51 10.84 -33.69
C ARG A 278 9.06 9.70 -32.79
N ILE A 279 8.03 9.97 -31.98
CA ILE A 279 7.34 8.96 -31.18
C ILE A 279 6.67 7.94 -32.12
N GLY A 280 6.81 6.66 -31.82
CA GLY A 280 6.26 5.53 -32.60
C GLY A 280 7.25 4.85 -33.52
N GLN A 281 8.44 5.43 -33.75
CA GLN A 281 9.49 4.82 -34.57
C GLN A 281 10.02 3.53 -33.96
N THR A 282 10.36 2.57 -34.80
CA THR A 282 10.97 1.30 -34.40
C THR A 282 12.47 1.46 -34.20
N ALA A 283 13.00 0.76 -33.20
CA ALA A 283 14.42 0.76 -32.88
C ALA A 283 14.93 -0.67 -32.75
N GLU A 284 16.13 -0.90 -33.26
CA GLU A 284 16.93 -2.10 -33.00
C GLU A 284 18.00 -1.73 -31.97
N LEU A 285 18.14 -2.56 -30.93
CA LEU A 285 19.05 -2.31 -29.83
C LEU A 285 19.93 -3.54 -29.59
N GLU A 286 21.22 -3.32 -29.42
CA GLU A 286 22.21 -4.37 -29.16
C GLU A 286 22.85 -4.09 -27.81
N ALA A 287 22.79 -5.04 -26.88
CA ALA A 287 23.45 -4.90 -25.58
C ALA A 287 24.88 -5.43 -25.64
N ASP A 288 25.84 -4.66 -25.11
CA ASP A 288 27.26 -5.04 -25.12
C ASP A 288 27.51 -6.41 -24.47
N VAL A 289 26.70 -6.77 -23.46
CA VAL A 289 26.82 -8.04 -22.72
C VAL A 289 26.51 -9.26 -23.59
N TYR A 290 25.63 -9.14 -24.58
CA TYR A 290 25.23 -10.23 -25.49
C TYR A 290 25.88 -10.10 -26.88
N GLY A 291 26.39 -8.91 -27.21
CA GLY A 291 26.95 -8.58 -28.52
C GLY A 291 25.91 -8.70 -29.64
N THR A 292 26.39 -8.83 -30.88
CA THR A 292 25.56 -8.90 -32.10
C THR A 292 24.69 -10.16 -32.22
N LYS A 293 24.72 -11.07 -31.22
CA LYS A 293 23.96 -12.33 -31.23
C LYS A 293 22.50 -12.13 -30.81
N VAL A 294 22.22 -11.09 -30.04
CA VAL A 294 20.88 -10.78 -29.51
C VAL A 294 20.53 -9.36 -29.91
N VAL A 295 19.49 -9.22 -30.72
CA VAL A 295 18.93 -7.93 -31.12
C VAL A 295 17.60 -7.77 -30.40
N TYR A 296 17.45 -6.66 -29.70
CA TYR A 296 16.19 -6.28 -29.08
C TYR A 296 15.43 -5.32 -29.98
N HIS A 297 14.13 -5.52 -30.10
CA HIS A 297 13.23 -4.62 -30.81
C HIS A 297 12.52 -3.73 -29.80
N GLY A 298 12.50 -2.44 -30.12
CA GLY A 298 11.86 -1.43 -29.29
C GLY A 298 11.11 -0.39 -30.09
N THR A 299 10.36 0.43 -29.37
CA THR A 299 9.61 1.55 -29.95
C THR A 299 9.91 2.84 -29.20
N VAL A 300 10.09 3.93 -29.94
CA VAL A 300 10.31 5.25 -29.36
C VAL A 300 9.02 5.71 -28.69
N THR A 301 9.03 5.80 -27.35
CA THR A 301 7.86 6.18 -26.55
C THR A 301 7.83 7.67 -26.23
N GLY A 302 8.99 8.32 -26.17
CA GLY A 302 9.07 9.73 -25.82
C GLY A 302 10.46 10.31 -26.05
N LEU A 303 10.50 11.60 -26.37
CA LEU A 303 11.73 12.39 -26.44
C LEU A 303 11.77 13.29 -25.20
N GLY A 304 12.93 13.41 -24.57
CA GLY A 304 13.13 14.24 -23.39
C GLY A 304 12.86 15.72 -23.68
N ALA A 305 12.24 16.42 -22.73
CA ALA A 305 11.95 17.85 -22.85
C ALA A 305 13.19 18.77 -22.71
N GLY A 306 14.38 18.20 -22.52
CA GLY A 306 15.63 18.91 -22.35
C GLY A 306 16.83 17.97 -22.40
N THR A 307 18.03 18.54 -22.49
CA THR A 307 19.29 17.80 -22.62
C THR A 307 19.70 17.18 -21.29
N GLY A 308 20.46 16.09 -21.30
CA GLY A 308 20.95 15.45 -20.07
C GLY A 308 21.72 16.41 -19.15
N ALA A 309 22.49 17.35 -19.72
CA ALA A 309 23.22 18.37 -18.95
C ALA A 309 22.31 19.36 -18.22
N ALA A 310 21.14 19.68 -18.78
CA ALA A 310 20.19 20.62 -18.17
C ALA A 310 19.51 20.05 -16.91
N PHE A 311 19.41 18.72 -16.80
CA PHE A 311 18.81 18.02 -15.67
C PHE A 311 19.84 17.40 -14.70
N ALA A 312 21.14 17.58 -14.97
CA ALA A 312 22.19 17.07 -14.10
C ALA A 312 22.25 17.87 -12.78
N LEU A 313 22.50 17.17 -11.66
CA LEU A 313 22.69 17.82 -10.35
C LEU A 313 23.86 18.82 -10.36
N LEU A 314 24.88 18.54 -11.17
CA LEU A 314 26.05 19.39 -11.39
C LEU A 314 26.28 19.53 -12.90
N PRO A 315 25.66 20.53 -13.55
CA PRO A 315 25.89 20.78 -14.97
C PRO A 315 27.34 21.21 -15.23
N ALA A 316 27.90 20.78 -16.35
CA ALA A 316 29.21 21.24 -16.77
C ALA A 316 29.18 22.76 -17.02
N GLN A 317 29.96 23.52 -16.24
CA GLN A 317 30.14 24.96 -16.45
C GLN A 317 31.46 25.20 -17.16
N ASN A 318 31.43 26.02 -18.22
CA ASN A 318 32.64 26.48 -18.88
C ASN A 318 33.33 27.51 -17.99
N ALA A 319 34.29 27.08 -17.19
CA ALA A 319 35.08 27.96 -16.34
C ALA A 319 36.08 28.77 -17.19
N THR A 320 35.77 30.06 -17.39
CA THR A 320 36.60 31.19 -17.88
C THR A 320 37.43 31.01 -19.17
N GLY A 321 37.18 31.89 -20.15
CA GLY A 321 38.17 32.34 -21.13
C GLY A 321 38.12 31.70 -22.53
N ASN A 322 37.66 30.45 -22.66
CA ASN A 322 37.48 29.82 -23.97
C ASN A 322 36.13 29.11 -24.05
N TRP A 323 35.16 29.72 -24.74
CA TRP A 323 33.85 29.12 -24.95
C TRP A 323 33.93 28.10 -26.09
N ILE A 324 33.72 26.82 -25.77
CA ILE A 324 33.64 25.73 -26.75
C ILE A 324 32.19 25.25 -26.82
N LYS A 325 31.59 25.28 -28.02
CA LYS A 325 30.25 24.71 -28.26
C LYS A 325 30.33 23.19 -28.21
N VAL A 326 29.79 22.60 -27.15
CA VAL A 326 29.66 21.14 -27.03
C VAL A 326 28.26 20.72 -27.49
N VAL A 327 28.20 19.73 -28.39
CA VAL A 327 26.94 19.16 -28.86
C VAL A 327 26.20 18.55 -27.69
N GLN A 328 24.98 19.02 -27.45
CA GLN A 328 24.15 18.49 -26.40
C GLN A 328 23.46 17.21 -26.85
N ARG A 329 23.18 16.33 -25.89
CA ARG A 329 22.43 15.10 -26.13
C ARG A 329 21.08 15.16 -25.42
N VAL A 330 20.06 14.69 -26.11
CA VAL A 330 18.69 14.62 -25.62
C VAL A 330 18.33 13.15 -25.44
N PRO A 331 17.88 12.76 -24.24
CA PRO A 331 17.48 11.39 -23.98
C PRO A 331 16.19 11.07 -24.74
N VAL A 332 16.20 9.95 -25.45
CA VAL A 332 15.05 9.37 -26.15
C VAL A 332 14.74 8.05 -25.47
N ARG A 333 13.52 7.93 -24.97
CA ARG A 333 13.06 6.75 -24.24
C ARG A 333 12.49 5.72 -25.21
N ILE A 334 13.07 4.52 -25.20
CA ILE A 334 12.69 3.42 -26.07
C ILE A 334 12.18 2.28 -25.20
N ALA A 335 10.92 1.88 -25.40
CA ALA A 335 10.36 0.71 -24.74
C ALA A 335 10.81 -0.56 -25.47
N LEU A 336 11.21 -1.59 -24.73
CA LEU A 336 11.65 -2.87 -25.26
C LEU A 336 10.48 -3.86 -25.34
N ASP A 337 10.57 -4.87 -26.21
CA ASP A 337 9.64 -6.00 -26.19
C ASP A 337 9.82 -6.83 -24.90
N PRO A 338 8.78 -6.97 -24.05
CA PRO A 338 8.88 -7.73 -22.80
C PRO A 338 9.28 -9.20 -22.99
N LYS A 339 8.97 -9.81 -24.13
CA LYS A 339 9.31 -11.22 -24.40
C LYS A 339 10.81 -11.41 -24.58
N GLU A 340 11.43 -10.54 -25.36
CA GLU A 340 12.88 -10.59 -25.63
C GLU A 340 13.69 -10.27 -24.36
N VAL A 341 13.19 -9.33 -23.53
CA VAL A 341 13.78 -9.05 -22.22
C VAL A 341 13.63 -10.26 -21.27
N ALA A 342 12.55 -11.03 -21.36
CA ALA A 342 12.37 -12.24 -20.56
C ALA A 342 13.29 -13.40 -21.00
N GLU A 343 13.52 -13.55 -22.30
CA GLU A 343 14.44 -14.56 -22.86
C GLU A 343 15.91 -14.22 -22.58
N HIS A 344 16.25 -12.93 -22.66
CA HIS A 344 17.59 -12.41 -22.42
C HIS A 344 17.54 -11.26 -21.40
N PRO A 345 17.57 -11.57 -20.09
CA PRO A 345 17.44 -10.58 -19.04
C PRO A 345 18.48 -9.47 -19.12
N LEU A 346 18.01 -8.23 -19.16
CA LEU A 346 18.85 -7.03 -19.05
C LEU A 346 18.90 -6.55 -17.59
N ARG A 347 19.96 -5.81 -17.26
CA ARG A 347 20.13 -5.16 -15.95
C ARG A 347 20.17 -3.64 -16.15
N VAL A 348 19.62 -2.91 -15.20
CA VAL A 348 19.68 -1.44 -15.20
C VAL A 348 21.15 -1.00 -15.18
N GLY A 349 21.49 -0.06 -16.06
CA GLY A 349 22.82 0.51 -16.23
C GLY A 349 23.69 -0.15 -17.29
N LEU A 350 23.26 -1.24 -17.93
CA LEU A 350 24.01 -1.83 -19.05
C LEU A 350 24.01 -0.89 -20.25
N SER A 351 25.15 -0.79 -20.93
CA SER A 351 25.32 -0.04 -22.17
C SER A 351 24.73 -0.79 -23.37
N MET A 352 24.19 -0.02 -24.31
CA MET A 352 23.62 -0.54 -25.54
C MET A 352 23.96 0.37 -26.73
N GLU A 353 24.04 -0.22 -27.91
CA GLU A 353 23.98 0.49 -29.19
C GLU A 353 22.54 0.50 -29.69
N VAL A 354 22.08 1.65 -30.21
CA VAL A 354 20.70 1.84 -30.66
C VAL A 354 20.70 2.35 -32.09
N LYS A 355 19.86 1.73 -32.93
CA LYS A 355 19.58 2.13 -34.31
C LYS A 355 18.08 2.37 -34.45
N VAL A 356 17.69 3.60 -34.75
CA VAL A 356 16.27 3.98 -34.93
C VAL A 356 15.97 4.15 -36.42
N ASP A 357 14.91 3.51 -36.89
CA ASP A 357 14.37 3.76 -38.22
C ASP A 357 13.53 5.06 -38.21
N THR A 358 13.97 6.03 -39.01
CA THR A 358 13.40 7.37 -39.13
C THR A 358 12.69 7.60 -40.46
N ALA A 359 12.34 6.53 -41.19
CA ALA A 359 11.59 6.61 -42.43
C ALA A 359 10.17 7.15 -42.20
N ASP A 360 9.54 6.76 -41.10
CA ASP A 360 8.24 7.28 -40.67
C ASP A 360 8.41 8.51 -39.77
N GLN A 361 8.10 9.69 -40.31
CA GLN A 361 8.13 10.97 -39.58
C GLN A 361 6.74 11.52 -39.26
N THR A 362 5.69 10.70 -39.40
CA THR A 362 4.30 11.11 -39.15
C THR A 362 3.98 11.27 -37.66
N GLY A 363 4.77 10.63 -36.80
CA GLY A 363 4.66 10.74 -35.35
C GLY A 363 4.93 12.15 -34.82
N LYS A 364 4.56 12.40 -33.56
CA LYS A 364 4.82 13.68 -32.88
C LYS A 364 6.19 13.65 -32.19
N THR A 365 6.78 14.82 -31.98
CA THR A 365 8.04 14.97 -31.21
C THR A 365 7.81 15.02 -29.70
N LEU A 366 6.62 15.43 -29.27
CA LEU A 366 6.20 15.50 -27.88
C LEU A 366 4.82 14.85 -27.73
N ALA A 367 4.61 14.15 -26.60
CA ALA A 367 3.32 13.58 -26.27
C ALA A 367 2.33 14.69 -25.89
N ASP A 368 1.12 14.67 -26.46
CA ASP A 368 0.06 15.66 -26.21
C ASP A 368 -1.20 15.08 -25.55
N THR A 369 -1.23 13.76 -25.34
CA THR A 369 -2.32 13.06 -24.67
C THR A 369 -2.05 12.88 -23.18
N GLN A 370 -2.99 13.30 -22.34
CA GLN A 370 -2.95 13.02 -20.91
C GLN A 370 -3.27 11.55 -20.62
N ARG A 371 -2.57 10.92 -19.68
CA ARG A 371 -2.86 9.55 -19.24
C ARG A 371 -4.11 9.52 -18.37
N THR A 372 -4.99 8.55 -18.61
CA THR A 372 -6.23 8.34 -17.83
C THR A 372 -6.11 7.24 -16.77
N THR A 373 -5.05 6.45 -16.79
CA THR A 373 -4.78 5.38 -15.82
C THR A 373 -3.44 5.61 -15.10
N PRO A 374 -3.30 5.20 -13.82
CA PRO A 374 -2.02 5.20 -13.11
C PRO A 374 -0.98 4.34 -13.85
N VAL A 375 0.28 4.78 -13.82
CA VAL A 375 1.40 4.08 -14.46
C VAL A 375 1.77 2.79 -13.70
N ALA A 376 1.61 2.78 -12.38
CA ALA A 376 1.79 1.61 -11.53
C ALA A 376 0.88 1.71 -10.30
N ALA A 377 0.41 0.57 -9.77
CA ALA A 377 -0.40 0.48 -8.57
C ALA A 377 -0.04 -0.79 -7.77
N THR A 378 -0.27 -0.78 -6.46
CA THR A 378 -0.11 -1.94 -5.58
C THR A 378 -1.32 -2.08 -4.67
N ALA A 379 -1.86 -3.29 -4.56
CA ALA A 379 -3.00 -3.62 -3.70
C ALA A 379 -2.58 -4.27 -2.37
N VAL A 380 -1.27 -4.39 -2.13
CA VAL A 380 -0.71 -5.15 -0.99
C VAL A 380 -1.15 -4.57 0.36
N PHE A 381 -1.48 -3.27 0.43
CA PHE A 381 -1.84 -2.59 1.67
C PHE A 381 -3.35 -2.53 1.95
N ASP A 382 -4.21 -2.83 0.97
CA ASP A 382 -5.66 -2.64 1.07
C ASP A 382 -6.29 -3.58 2.13
N ALA A 383 -5.76 -4.79 2.25
CA ALA A 383 -6.24 -5.79 3.20
C ALA A 383 -6.00 -5.38 4.67
N GLN A 384 -5.01 -4.53 4.95
CA GLN A 384 -4.60 -4.18 6.31
C GLN A 384 -5.67 -3.34 7.02
N PHE A 385 -6.31 -2.43 6.29
CA PHE A 385 -7.35 -1.58 6.86
C PHE A 385 -8.61 -2.38 7.21
N LYS A 386 -9.02 -3.29 6.32
CA LYS A 386 -10.16 -4.17 6.56
C LYS A 386 -9.95 -5.06 7.79
N ALA A 387 -8.75 -5.63 7.96
CA ALA A 387 -8.46 -6.46 9.12
C ALA A 387 -8.54 -5.67 10.44
N ALA A 388 -8.16 -4.39 10.43
CA ALA A 388 -8.30 -3.51 11.59
C ALA A 388 -9.77 -3.23 11.94
N ASP A 389 -10.63 -3.06 10.93
CA ASP A 389 -12.09 -2.92 11.12
C ASP A 389 -12.72 -4.19 11.69
N ASP A 390 -12.32 -5.36 11.19
CA ASP A 390 -12.81 -6.65 11.65
C ASP A 390 -12.43 -6.88 13.15
N GLU A 391 -11.22 -6.49 13.57
CA GLU A 391 -10.78 -6.55 14.98
C GLU A 391 -11.58 -5.61 15.88
N VAL A 392 -11.80 -4.36 15.46
CA VAL A 392 -12.66 -3.41 16.18
C VAL A 392 -14.07 -3.98 16.36
N ALA A 393 -14.66 -4.53 15.28
CA ALA A 393 -15.99 -5.11 15.32
C ALA A 393 -16.04 -6.30 16.29
N HIS A 394 -15.01 -7.14 16.31
CA HIS A 394 -14.88 -8.25 17.24
C HIS A 394 -14.89 -7.79 18.70
N ILE A 395 -14.07 -6.80 19.05
CA ILE A 395 -13.97 -6.26 20.42
C ILE A 395 -15.29 -5.63 20.86
N ILE A 396 -15.94 -4.86 19.98
CA ILE A 396 -17.25 -4.27 20.28
C ILE A 396 -18.26 -5.40 20.54
N ALA A 397 -18.38 -6.36 19.62
CA ALA A 397 -19.32 -7.48 19.74
C ALA A 397 -19.14 -8.28 21.05
N ALA A 398 -17.89 -8.55 21.44
CA ALA A 398 -17.57 -9.26 22.67
C ALA A 398 -18.02 -8.50 23.95
N ASN A 399 -18.13 -7.17 23.89
CA ASN A 399 -18.41 -6.33 25.05
C ASN A 399 -19.86 -5.77 25.10
N LEU A 400 -20.66 -5.96 24.06
CA LEU A 400 -22.07 -5.54 24.02
C LEU A 400 -22.99 -6.30 24.99
N GLY A 401 -22.53 -7.39 25.60
CA GLY A 401 -23.30 -8.14 26.60
C GLY A 401 -24.41 -9.01 26.04
N ARG A 402 -24.45 -9.25 24.72
CA ARG A 402 -25.31 -10.26 24.10
C ARG A 402 -24.60 -11.62 24.12
N SER A 403 -24.83 -12.41 25.15
CA SER A 403 -24.42 -13.83 25.16
C SER A 403 -25.64 -14.70 24.84
N GLY A 404 -25.70 -15.30 23.65
CA GLY A 404 -26.79 -16.20 23.31
C GLY A 404 -26.85 -16.81 21.90
N LYS A 405 -25.70 -17.19 21.31
CA LYS A 405 -25.48 -18.22 20.24
C LYS A 405 -24.38 -17.78 19.26
N ALA A 406 -23.14 -18.13 19.58
CA ALA A 406 -22.06 -18.54 18.66
C ALA A 406 -20.71 -18.43 19.39
N ALA A 407 -20.56 -19.18 20.47
CA ALA A 407 -19.23 -19.57 20.96
C ALA A 407 -18.97 -20.98 20.43
N VAL A 408 -18.46 -21.08 19.19
CA VAL A 408 -17.76 -22.28 18.72
C VAL A 408 -16.54 -21.86 17.89
N ALA A 409 -15.38 -22.13 18.48
CA ALA A 409 -14.08 -22.41 17.88
C ALA A 409 -13.38 -21.32 17.05
N VAL A 410 -12.47 -20.59 17.70
CA VAL A 410 -11.16 -20.32 17.10
C VAL A 410 -10.09 -20.89 18.02
N ALA A 411 -9.45 -21.94 17.55
CA ALA A 411 -8.31 -22.58 18.20
C ALA A 411 -7.10 -21.64 18.16
N SER A 412 -6.47 -21.45 19.31
CA SER A 412 -5.14 -20.84 19.40
C SER A 412 -4.13 -21.66 18.58
N PRO A 413 -3.23 -21.04 17.80
CA PRO A 413 -2.14 -21.79 17.19
C PRO A 413 -1.18 -22.22 18.30
N LYS A 414 -1.11 -23.54 18.53
CA LYS A 414 -0.10 -24.14 19.39
C LYS A 414 1.28 -23.80 18.82
N VAL A 415 2.05 -23.04 19.58
CA VAL A 415 3.51 -22.93 19.45
C VAL A 415 4.09 -24.34 19.51
N GLY A 416 4.72 -24.78 18.42
CA GLY A 416 5.35 -26.09 18.32
C GLY A 416 6.44 -26.24 19.38
N LYS A 417 6.26 -27.21 20.28
CA LYS A 417 7.34 -27.74 21.10
C LYS A 417 8.21 -28.64 20.23
N ALA A 418 9.51 -28.32 20.17
CA ALA A 418 10.54 -29.18 19.59
C ALA A 418 10.57 -30.54 20.34
N PRO A 419 10.80 -31.68 19.65
CA PRO A 419 10.94 -32.96 20.31
C PRO A 419 12.33 -33.07 20.95
N VAL A 420 12.34 -33.26 22.26
CA VAL A 420 13.48 -33.75 23.04
C VAL A 420 13.63 -35.23 22.73
N ALA A 421 14.77 -35.62 22.17
CA ALA A 421 15.13 -37.03 21.96
C ALA A 421 15.43 -37.68 23.32
N SER A 422 14.56 -38.59 23.74
CA SER A 422 14.76 -39.49 24.87
C SER A 422 15.73 -40.61 24.48
N GLN A 423 16.89 -40.61 25.13
CA GLN A 423 17.79 -41.74 25.23
C GLN A 423 17.12 -42.88 26.01
N GLN A 424 17.20 -44.11 25.50
CA GLN A 424 17.33 -45.34 26.28
C GLN A 424 17.52 -46.53 25.34
N HIS A 425 18.69 -47.17 25.38
CA HIS A 425 18.80 -48.62 25.40
C HIS A 425 20.13 -49.02 26.04
N ALA A 426 20.02 -49.62 27.21
CA ALA A 426 21.08 -50.32 27.91
C ALA A 426 21.28 -51.72 27.31
N SER A 427 22.52 -52.21 27.32
CA SER A 427 22.88 -53.64 27.49
C SER A 427 24.40 -53.77 27.66
N ALA A 428 24.84 -54.02 28.90
CA ALA A 428 26.10 -54.73 29.20
C ALA A 428 25.80 -56.26 29.13
N PRO A 429 26.77 -57.22 29.17
CA PRO A 429 27.76 -57.29 30.26
C PRO A 429 29.13 -58.00 29.99
N THR A 430 29.99 -57.89 31.02
CA THR A 430 30.96 -58.88 31.57
C THR A 430 32.43 -58.95 31.13
N ALA A 431 33.28 -58.73 32.16
CA ALA A 431 34.53 -59.41 32.57
C ALA A 431 35.81 -59.34 31.69
N ALA A 432 36.91 -58.78 32.23
CA ALA A 432 37.89 -59.52 33.05
C ALA A 432 39.19 -58.71 33.27
N THR A 433 39.59 -58.61 34.53
CA THR A 433 40.93 -58.52 35.15
C THR A 433 42.17 -58.64 34.24
N VAL A 434 43.17 -57.76 34.38
CA VAL A 434 44.60 -58.07 34.71
C VAL A 434 45.33 -56.78 35.13
N GLN A 435 46.18 -56.94 36.15
CA GLN A 435 47.05 -55.99 36.85
C GLN A 435 48.22 -55.42 36.00
N SER A 436 48.61 -54.17 36.30
CA SER A 436 49.96 -53.58 36.55
C SER A 436 51.25 -54.11 35.86
N PRO A 437 52.44 -53.46 35.98
CA PRO A 437 52.80 -52.06 36.32
C PRO A 437 53.91 -51.47 35.38
N VAL A 438 54.47 -50.30 35.78
CA VAL A 438 55.91 -49.90 35.69
C VAL A 438 56.27 -48.71 34.75
N VAL A 439 56.63 -47.59 35.41
CA VAL A 439 57.82 -46.72 35.26
C VAL A 439 58.23 -46.25 33.85
N GLN A 440 58.20 -44.93 33.59
CA GLN A 440 59.33 -44.01 33.81
C GLN A 440 58.89 -42.56 33.67
#